data_AF-A0A502E028-F1
#
_entry.id   AF-A0A502E028-F1
#
_cell.length_a   1.000
_cell.length_b   1.000
_cell.length_c   1.000
_cell.angle_alpha   90.00
_cell.angle_beta   90.00
_cell.angle_gamma   90.00
#
_symmetry.space_group_name_H-M   'P 1'
#
loop_
_entity.id
_entity.type
_entity.pdbx_description
1 polymer ?
#
loop_
_entity_poly.entity_id
_entity_poly.type
_entity_poly.pdbx_seq_one_letter_code
_entity_poly.pdbx_strand_id
1 'polypeptide(L)'
;MRTYEISDWKEEGNLVAFLFRMTDRSVADPYFSDIEKDERRKAAKVEREGQESSSHVVIQLPENPVDPAIMLIERTSGITIPRVLMVLKLLLKKAKIKEPELFKQPPLDGAVVDGKPVMHDVNYWLDAEGHISDQLAEDLNKGSISEIELITKRHREEPFDQDAYLVNEESIVVLKVNKKHQGYKDKFKKITGLLEEQKDFEKARIRFVTAGGTTGNIDWDEENGISEQYLKKELIKNIQPPMESSYEVFRKDLLINMRLLIKI
;
A
#
# COMPACT_ATOMS: atom_id res chain seq x y z
N MET A 1 -7.84 0.01 -20.60
CA MET A 1 -6.82 0.95 -20.09
C MET A 1 -7.38 1.61 -18.84
N ARG A 2 -6.60 1.65 -17.75
CA ARG A 2 -6.95 2.34 -16.51
C ARG A 2 -6.33 3.72 -16.47
N THR A 3 -7.08 4.70 -15.99
CA THR A 3 -6.62 6.06 -15.75
C THR A 3 -6.88 6.40 -14.29
N TYR A 4 -5.96 7.13 -13.66
CA TYR A 4 -6.04 7.53 -12.26
C TYR A 4 -5.83 9.04 -12.13
N GLU A 5 -6.59 9.69 -11.26
CA GLU A 5 -6.45 11.12 -10.99
C GLU A 5 -6.81 11.48 -9.55
N ILE A 6 -6.34 12.64 -9.10
CA ILE A 6 -6.88 13.32 -7.92
C ILE A 6 -7.92 14.30 -8.44
N SER A 7 -9.19 14.03 -8.13
CA SER A 7 -10.34 14.75 -8.70
C SER A 7 -10.82 15.91 -7.83
N ASP A 8 -10.59 15.82 -6.52
CA ASP A 8 -10.91 16.83 -5.52
C ASP A 8 -9.90 16.71 -4.38
N TRP A 9 -9.60 17.81 -3.69
CA TRP A 9 -8.69 17.80 -2.54
C TRP A 9 -8.91 19.00 -1.63
N LYS A 10 -8.45 18.86 -0.40
CA LYS A 10 -8.43 19.93 0.60
C LYS A 10 -7.34 19.72 1.63
N GLU A 11 -6.98 20.82 2.28
CA GLU A 11 -6.00 20.88 3.35
C GLU A 11 -6.62 21.63 4.54
N GLU A 12 -6.49 21.06 5.73
CA GLU A 12 -6.95 21.65 6.98
C GLU A 12 -5.90 21.38 8.07
N GLY A 13 -5.03 22.37 8.35
CA GLY A 13 -3.93 22.21 9.30
C GLY A 13 -2.92 21.18 8.80
N ASN A 14 -2.66 20.13 9.58
CA ASN A 14 -1.76 19.04 9.19
C ASN A 14 -2.48 17.90 8.44
N LEU A 15 -3.75 18.07 8.07
CA LEU A 15 -4.52 17.05 7.36
C LEU A 15 -4.70 17.44 5.90
N VAL A 16 -4.25 16.56 5.01
CA VAL A 16 -4.53 16.62 3.57
C VAL A 16 -5.52 15.51 3.23
N ALA A 17 -6.63 15.84 2.61
CA ALA A 17 -7.63 14.87 2.17
C ALA A 17 -7.89 15.05 0.67
N PHE A 18 -7.98 13.95 -0.07
CA PHE A 18 -8.23 14.00 -1.49
C PHE A 18 -9.05 12.81 -2.00
N LEU A 19 -9.80 13.06 -3.07
CA LEU A 19 -10.62 12.08 -3.75
C LEU A 19 -9.84 11.49 -4.92
N PHE A 20 -9.43 10.23 -4.75
CA PHE A 20 -8.70 9.49 -5.76
C PHE A 20 -9.68 8.77 -6.68
N ARG A 21 -9.65 9.09 -7.97
CA ARG A 21 -10.56 8.52 -8.97
C ARG A 21 -9.80 7.59 -9.90
N MET A 22 -10.44 6.49 -10.26
CA MET A 22 -9.97 5.51 -11.24
C MET A 22 -11.07 5.26 -12.28
N THR A 23 -10.69 5.25 -13.55
CA THR A 23 -11.58 4.89 -14.66
C THR A 23 -10.98 3.72 -15.44
N ASP A 24 -11.71 2.61 -15.56
CA ASP A 24 -11.28 1.42 -16.29
C ASP A 24 -12.09 1.21 -17.57
N ARG A 25 -11.47 1.52 -18.71
CA ARG A 25 -12.08 1.32 -20.05
C ARG A 25 -12.03 -0.13 -20.52
N SER A 26 -11.19 -0.98 -19.91
CA SER A 26 -11.00 -2.39 -20.30
C SER A 26 -12.05 -3.34 -19.73
N VAL A 27 -12.71 -2.98 -18.62
CA VAL A 27 -13.71 -3.87 -18.01
C VAL A 27 -14.94 -3.94 -18.91
N ALA A 28 -15.55 -5.12 -19.03
CA ALA A 28 -16.79 -5.30 -19.79
C ALA A 28 -17.93 -4.43 -19.26
N ASP A 29 -18.98 -4.25 -20.06
CA ASP A 29 -20.20 -3.57 -19.62
C ASP A 29 -20.82 -4.30 -18.42
N PRO A 30 -21.14 -3.61 -17.31
CA PRO A 30 -21.74 -4.26 -16.16
C PRO A 30 -23.19 -4.69 -16.45
N TYR A 31 -23.56 -5.83 -15.86
CA TYR A 31 -24.93 -6.30 -15.78
C TYR A 31 -25.42 -6.19 -14.34
N PHE A 32 -26.59 -5.60 -14.16
CA PHE A 32 -27.32 -5.59 -12.91
C PHE A 32 -28.43 -6.63 -13.00
N SER A 33 -28.58 -7.48 -11.98
CA SER A 33 -29.59 -8.54 -11.97
C SER A 33 -30.46 -8.42 -10.73
N ASP A 34 -31.77 -8.54 -10.91
CA ASP A 34 -32.75 -8.77 -9.85
C ASP A 34 -33.14 -10.25 -9.91
N ILE A 35 -32.60 -11.05 -8.99
CA ILE A 35 -32.76 -12.50 -8.98
C ILE A 35 -34.21 -12.88 -8.66
N GLU A 36 -34.89 -12.12 -7.81
CA GLU A 36 -36.27 -12.41 -7.42
C GLU A 36 -37.25 -12.21 -8.58
N LYS A 37 -36.95 -11.24 -9.46
CA LYS A 37 -37.77 -10.94 -10.64
C LYS A 37 -37.28 -11.62 -11.93
N ASP A 38 -36.15 -12.33 -11.88
CA ASP A 38 -35.43 -12.86 -13.05
C ASP A 38 -35.15 -11.77 -14.12
N GLU A 39 -34.89 -10.55 -13.67
CA GLU A 39 -34.64 -9.40 -14.56
C GLU A 39 -33.14 -9.09 -14.64
N ARG A 40 -32.68 -8.71 -15.83
CA ARG A 40 -31.29 -8.30 -16.07
C ARG A 40 -31.25 -7.01 -16.88
N ARG A 41 -30.42 -6.07 -16.43
CA ARG A 41 -30.16 -4.80 -17.11
C ARG A 41 -28.68 -4.67 -17.43
N LYS A 42 -28.35 -4.54 -18.71
CA LYS A 42 -27.01 -4.16 -19.17
C LYS A 42 -26.88 -2.63 -19.10
N ALA A 43 -25.82 -2.12 -18.50
CA ALA A 43 -25.43 -0.72 -18.65
C ALA A 43 -24.27 -0.63 -19.64
N ALA A 44 -24.57 -0.34 -20.91
CA ALA A 44 -23.56 -0.25 -21.96
C ALA A 44 -22.78 1.05 -21.85
N LYS A 45 -21.44 0.95 -21.88
CA LYS A 45 -20.56 2.13 -21.96
C LYS A 45 -20.64 2.75 -23.36
N VAL A 46 -20.60 4.07 -23.45
CA VAL A 46 -20.41 4.77 -24.74
C VAL A 46 -18.94 5.00 -25.07
N GLU A 47 -18.65 5.59 -26.22
CA GLU A 47 -17.28 5.80 -26.69
C GLU A 47 -16.49 6.61 -25.65
N ARG A 48 -15.35 6.04 -25.22
CA ARG A 48 -14.42 6.57 -24.21
C ARG A 48 -14.83 6.40 -22.75
N GLU A 49 -16.03 5.91 -22.45
CA GLU A 49 -16.41 5.60 -21.08
C GLU A 49 -15.66 4.38 -20.52
N GLY A 50 -15.45 4.39 -19.21
CA GLY A 50 -14.95 3.28 -18.43
C GLY A 50 -15.76 3.14 -17.16
N GLN A 51 -15.65 1.99 -16.50
CA GLN A 51 -16.22 1.85 -15.15
C GLN A 51 -15.42 2.73 -14.20
N GLU A 52 -16.11 3.56 -13.43
CA GLU A 52 -15.48 4.49 -12.51
C GLU A 52 -15.54 3.97 -11.08
N SER A 53 -14.47 4.21 -10.34
CA SER A 53 -14.45 4.05 -8.90
C SER A 53 -13.66 5.16 -8.25
N SER A 54 -14.03 5.54 -7.02
CA SER A 54 -13.27 6.51 -6.26
C SER A 54 -13.02 6.07 -4.82
N SER A 55 -11.95 6.59 -4.24
CA SER A 55 -11.55 6.32 -2.86
C SER A 55 -11.18 7.64 -2.20
N HIS A 56 -11.71 7.85 -1.01
CA HIS A 56 -11.28 8.92 -0.14
C HIS A 56 -9.94 8.57 0.50
N VAL A 57 -8.94 9.44 0.33
CA VAL A 57 -7.62 9.32 0.95
C VAL A 57 -7.40 10.47 1.90
N VAL A 58 -6.90 10.17 3.10
CA VAL A 58 -6.59 11.16 4.13
C VAL A 58 -5.16 10.92 4.62
N ILE A 59 -4.35 11.95 4.60
CA ILE A 59 -2.97 11.95 5.08
C ILE A 59 -2.89 12.96 6.23
N GLN A 60 -2.50 12.50 7.42
CA GLN A 60 -2.08 13.37 8.51
C GLN A 60 -0.57 13.52 8.46
N LEU A 61 -0.12 14.74 8.18
CA LEU A 61 1.27 15.14 8.26
C LEU A 61 1.72 15.17 9.73
N PRO A 62 2.93 14.69 10.02
CA PRO A 62 3.48 14.73 11.37
C PRO A 62 3.78 16.17 11.78
N GLU A 63 3.84 16.42 13.10
CA GLU A 63 4.36 17.70 13.62
C GLU A 63 5.86 17.85 13.35
N ASN A 64 6.60 16.74 13.44
CA ASN A 64 8.02 16.68 13.18
C ASN A 64 8.28 16.15 11.75
N PRO A 65 8.96 16.90 10.87
CA PRO A 65 9.16 16.52 9.47
C PRO A 65 9.92 15.20 9.22
N VAL A 66 10.60 14.65 10.23
CA VAL A 66 11.31 13.35 10.09
C VAL A 66 10.43 12.14 10.40
N ASP A 67 9.26 12.35 11.03
CA ASP A 67 8.35 11.27 11.37
C ASP A 67 7.52 10.87 10.13
N PRO A 68 7.06 9.62 10.03
CA PRO A 68 6.17 9.21 8.94
C PRO A 68 4.78 9.82 9.09
N ALA A 69 4.16 10.17 7.96
CA ALA A 69 2.76 10.58 7.93
C ALA A 69 1.82 9.37 8.07
N ILE A 70 0.65 9.56 8.69
CA ILE A 70 -0.39 8.54 8.77
C ILE A 70 -1.32 8.68 7.57
N MET A 71 -1.53 7.60 6.82
CA MET A 71 -2.42 7.57 5.66
C MET A 71 -3.57 6.58 5.86
N LEU A 72 -4.80 7.06 5.65
CA LEU A 72 -6.01 6.25 5.56
C LEU A 72 -6.54 6.28 4.13
N ILE A 73 -6.94 5.11 3.64
CA ILE A 73 -7.51 4.93 2.30
C ILE A 73 -8.82 4.17 2.42
N GLU A 74 -9.89 4.72 1.84
CA GLU A 74 -11.14 3.98 1.66
C GLU A 74 -10.91 2.79 0.72
N ARG A 75 -11.32 1.60 1.16
CA ARG A 75 -11.17 0.40 0.34
C ARG A 75 -12.19 0.39 -0.80
N THR A 76 -11.72 0.65 -2.01
CA THR A 76 -12.52 0.58 -3.25
C THR A 76 -11.85 -0.31 -4.28
N SER A 77 -12.65 -1.04 -5.06
CA SER A 77 -12.13 -1.91 -6.12
C SER A 77 -11.23 -1.14 -7.10
N GLY A 78 -10.07 -1.71 -7.42
CA GLY A 78 -9.14 -1.15 -8.40
C GLY A 78 -8.31 0.05 -7.93
N ILE A 79 -8.49 0.53 -6.69
CA ILE A 79 -7.65 1.56 -6.07
C ILE A 79 -6.85 0.92 -4.94
N THR A 80 -5.54 0.74 -5.18
CA THR A 80 -4.61 0.16 -4.20
C THR A 80 -3.57 1.19 -3.76
N ILE A 81 -2.92 0.96 -2.61
CA ILE A 81 -1.85 1.82 -2.07
C ILE A 81 -0.76 2.09 -3.15
N PRO A 82 -0.21 1.08 -3.86
CA PRO A 82 0.76 1.32 -4.92
C PRO A 82 0.27 2.28 -6.02
N ARG A 83 -1.03 2.23 -6.37
CA ARG A 83 -1.61 3.14 -7.39
C ARG A 83 -1.71 4.57 -6.88
N VAL A 84 -2.09 4.75 -5.62
CA VAL A 84 -2.09 6.07 -4.97
C VAL A 84 -0.67 6.64 -4.92
N LEU A 85 0.30 5.86 -4.43
CA LEU A 85 1.71 6.27 -4.39
C LEU A 85 2.28 6.61 -5.77
N MET A 86 1.94 5.84 -6.80
CA MET A 86 2.36 6.11 -8.19
C MET A 86 1.91 7.50 -8.65
N VAL A 87 0.66 7.88 -8.39
CA VAL A 87 0.13 9.20 -8.75
C VAL A 87 0.78 10.31 -7.90
N LEU A 88 0.95 10.10 -6.59
CA LEU A 88 1.63 11.08 -5.73
C LEU A 88 3.10 11.31 -6.15
N LYS A 89 3.82 10.24 -6.52
CA LYS A 89 5.18 10.33 -7.09
C LYS A 89 5.19 11.13 -8.39
N LEU A 90 4.21 10.93 -9.27
CA LEU A 90 4.08 11.71 -10.50
C LEU A 90 3.79 13.19 -10.20
N LEU A 91 2.95 13.48 -9.20
CA LEU A 91 2.68 14.84 -8.76
C LEU A 91 3.93 15.53 -8.22
N LEU A 92 4.74 14.86 -7.39
CA LEU A 92 6.02 15.40 -6.92
C LEU A 92 6.97 15.71 -8.08
N LYS A 93 7.08 14.81 -9.07
CA LYS A 93 7.89 15.07 -10.28
C LYS A 93 7.40 16.30 -11.04
N LYS A 94 6.08 16.44 -11.23
CA LYS A 94 5.49 17.61 -11.90
C LYS A 94 5.66 18.89 -11.09
N ALA A 95 5.53 18.81 -9.76
CA ALA A 95 5.75 19.93 -8.85
C ALA A 95 7.19 20.42 -8.95
N LYS A 96 8.19 19.53 -8.96
CA LYS A 96 9.60 19.90 -9.14
C LYS A 96 9.87 20.59 -10.48
N ILE A 97 9.24 20.13 -11.56
CA ILE A 97 9.38 20.79 -12.88
C ILE A 97 8.81 22.21 -12.84
N LYS A 98 7.70 22.42 -12.12
CA LYS A 98 7.01 23.70 -12.04
C LYS A 98 7.67 24.67 -11.06
N GLU A 99 8.15 24.18 -9.94
CA GLU A 99 8.65 24.94 -8.78
C GLU A 99 10.01 24.36 -8.33
N PRO A 100 11.07 24.39 -9.17
CA PRO A 100 12.33 23.72 -8.88
C PRO A 100 13.02 24.22 -7.61
N GLU A 101 12.83 25.48 -7.25
CA GLU A 101 13.43 26.08 -6.04
C GLU A 101 12.91 25.47 -4.74
N LEU A 102 11.67 24.96 -4.71
CA LEU A 102 11.13 24.23 -3.55
C LEU A 102 11.80 22.87 -3.34
N PHE A 103 12.51 22.37 -4.35
CA PHE A 103 13.21 21.09 -4.35
C PHE A 103 14.72 21.30 -4.27
N LYS A 104 15.14 22.37 -3.59
CA LYS A 104 16.53 22.64 -3.28
C LYS A 104 16.76 22.72 -1.78
N GLN A 105 17.84 22.11 -1.32
CA GLN A 105 18.24 22.15 0.09
C GLN A 105 19.73 22.46 0.23
N PRO A 106 20.13 23.17 1.29
CA PRO A 106 21.55 23.35 1.60
C PRO A 106 22.18 22.00 1.98
N PRO A 107 23.47 21.79 1.69
CA PRO A 107 24.17 20.58 2.12
C PRO A 107 24.32 20.56 3.65
N LEU A 108 24.40 19.35 4.20
CA LEU A 108 24.55 19.12 5.64
C LEU A 108 25.87 19.68 6.20
N ASP A 109 26.88 19.85 5.35
CA ASP A 109 28.19 20.40 5.72
C ASP A 109 28.21 21.94 5.81
N GLY A 110 27.11 22.60 5.43
CA GLY A 110 26.98 24.05 5.48
C GLY A 110 27.83 24.79 4.44
N ALA A 111 28.17 24.18 3.31
CA ALA A 111 28.97 24.82 2.27
C ALA A 111 28.35 26.14 1.76
N VAL A 112 29.19 27.17 1.64
CA VAL A 112 28.82 28.53 1.22
C VAL A 112 29.74 28.98 0.09
N VAL A 113 29.17 29.57 -0.97
CA VAL A 113 29.89 30.24 -2.06
C VAL A 113 29.37 31.68 -2.18
N ASP A 114 30.27 32.65 -2.21
CA ASP A 114 29.95 34.09 -2.28
C ASP A 114 28.95 34.57 -1.20
N GLY A 115 29.07 34.03 0.01
CA GLY A 115 28.22 34.37 1.15
C GLY A 115 26.80 33.80 1.07
N LYS A 116 26.50 32.94 0.08
CA LYS A 116 25.21 32.23 -0.05
C LYS A 116 25.40 30.72 0.13
N PRO A 117 24.48 30.03 0.82
CA PRO A 117 24.49 28.57 0.88
C PRO A 117 24.48 27.98 -0.52
N VAL A 118 25.33 26.98 -0.76
CA VAL A 118 25.21 26.14 -1.95
C VAL A 118 23.89 25.39 -1.84
N MET A 119 23.11 25.35 -2.91
CA MET A 119 21.81 24.68 -2.92
C MET A 119 21.88 23.47 -3.85
N HIS A 120 21.50 22.29 -3.35
CA HIS A 120 21.46 21.06 -4.13
C HIS A 120 20.04 20.66 -4.48
N ASP A 121 19.86 20.13 -5.69
CA ASP A 121 18.62 19.52 -6.09
C ASP A 121 18.35 18.26 -5.27
N VAL A 122 17.16 18.19 -4.67
CA VAL A 122 16.68 17.01 -3.95
C VAL A 122 15.58 16.31 -4.74
N ASN A 123 15.54 14.99 -4.63
CA ASN A 123 14.46 14.17 -5.15
C ASN A 123 13.80 13.48 -3.97
N TYR A 124 12.51 13.74 -3.78
CA TYR A 124 11.74 13.06 -2.74
C TYR A 124 11.25 11.71 -3.24
N TRP A 125 11.40 10.71 -2.39
CA TRP A 125 10.79 9.40 -2.56
C TRP A 125 9.60 9.28 -1.61
N LEU A 126 8.56 8.59 -2.06
CA LEU A 126 7.40 8.26 -1.23
C LEU A 126 7.33 6.74 -1.10
N ASP A 127 7.09 6.29 0.12
CA ASP A 127 6.78 4.90 0.42
C ASP A 127 5.60 4.83 1.40
N ALA A 128 4.97 3.67 1.49
CA ALA A 128 3.93 3.43 2.49
C ALA A 128 4.06 2.04 3.06
N GLU A 129 4.07 1.98 4.39
CA GLU A 129 4.03 0.74 5.14
C GLU A 129 2.64 0.58 5.73
N GLY A 130 2.02 -0.55 5.43
CA GLY A 130 0.70 -0.85 5.96
C GLY A 130 0.78 -1.28 7.43
N HIS A 131 0.00 -0.64 8.30
CA HIS A 131 -0.17 -1.12 9.66
C HIS A 131 -0.78 -2.51 9.65
N ILE A 132 -0.18 -3.47 10.36
CA ILE A 132 -0.75 -4.81 10.49
C ILE A 132 -2.02 -4.77 11.35
N SER A 133 -2.98 -5.63 11.04
CA SER A 133 -4.19 -5.82 11.85
C SER A 133 -3.87 -6.34 13.25
N ASP A 134 -4.59 -5.84 14.25
CA ASP A 134 -4.42 -6.27 15.65
C ASP A 134 -4.62 -7.78 15.80
N GLN A 135 -5.53 -8.37 15.02
CA GLN A 135 -5.76 -9.81 14.95
C GLN A 135 -4.52 -10.59 14.50
N LEU A 136 -3.85 -10.15 13.43
CA LEU A 136 -2.64 -10.82 12.96
C LEU A 136 -1.50 -10.70 13.99
N ALA A 137 -1.34 -9.51 14.59
CA ALA A 137 -0.35 -9.31 15.63
C ALA A 137 -0.58 -10.26 16.83
N GLU A 138 -1.85 -10.42 17.23
CA GLU A 138 -2.25 -11.35 18.26
C GLU A 138 -2.00 -12.81 17.87
N ASP A 139 -2.40 -13.20 16.65
CA ASP A 139 -2.23 -14.56 16.14
C ASP A 139 -0.76 -14.97 16.03
N LEU A 140 0.11 -14.06 15.59
CA LEU A 140 1.56 -14.29 15.54
C LEU A 140 2.17 -14.42 16.93
N ASN A 141 1.76 -13.55 17.86
CA ASN A 141 2.33 -13.52 19.21
C ASN A 141 1.87 -14.72 20.05
N LYS A 142 0.58 -15.06 20.01
CA LYS A 142 0.00 -16.21 20.74
C LYS A 142 0.22 -17.55 20.04
N GLY A 143 0.38 -17.54 18.72
CA GLY A 143 0.63 -18.73 17.91
C GLY A 143 2.11 -19.15 17.85
N SER A 144 2.41 -20.04 16.92
CA SER A 144 3.77 -20.48 16.60
C SER A 144 4.07 -20.32 15.11
N ILE A 145 5.19 -19.68 14.79
CA ILE A 145 5.71 -19.65 13.42
C ILE A 145 6.24 -21.04 13.09
N SER A 146 5.75 -21.62 12.01
CA SER A 146 6.19 -22.93 11.52
C SER A 146 7.47 -22.77 10.70
N GLU A 147 7.41 -21.89 9.69
CA GLU A 147 8.52 -21.60 8.78
C GLU A 147 8.36 -20.22 8.13
N ILE A 148 9.48 -19.66 7.69
CA ILE A 148 9.53 -18.46 6.86
C ILE A 148 10.28 -18.83 5.58
N GLU A 149 9.63 -18.72 4.44
CA GLU A 149 10.23 -18.91 3.11
C GLU A 149 10.64 -17.54 2.58
N LEU A 150 11.91 -17.32 2.29
CA LEU A 150 12.38 -16.17 1.52
C LEU A 150 12.58 -16.63 0.08
N ILE A 151 12.00 -15.93 -0.88
CA ILE A 151 11.90 -16.35 -2.28
C ILE A 151 12.54 -15.26 -3.16
N THR A 152 13.44 -15.66 -4.04
CA THR A 152 14.10 -14.77 -5.00
C THR A 152 14.05 -15.37 -6.41
N LYS A 153 13.90 -14.51 -7.41
CA LYS A 153 14.04 -14.86 -8.83
C LYS A 153 15.32 -14.29 -9.43
N ARG A 154 16.23 -13.77 -8.59
CA ARG A 154 17.61 -13.54 -9.04
C ARG A 154 18.15 -14.86 -9.59
N HIS A 155 18.83 -14.79 -10.74
CA HIS A 155 19.30 -15.95 -11.51
C HIS A 155 18.23 -16.71 -12.30
N ARG A 156 17.06 -16.10 -12.55
CA ARG A 156 16.06 -16.68 -13.44
C ARG A 156 16.68 -16.95 -14.82
N GLU A 157 16.45 -18.14 -15.34
CA GLU A 157 17.00 -18.62 -16.63
C GLU A 157 18.50 -18.89 -16.62
N GLU A 158 19.18 -18.82 -15.47
CA GLU A 158 20.55 -19.33 -15.39
C GLU A 158 20.56 -20.85 -15.54
N PRO A 159 21.46 -21.41 -16.37
CA PRO A 159 21.66 -22.84 -16.49
C PRO A 159 21.96 -23.47 -15.12
N PHE A 160 21.12 -24.42 -14.73
CA PHE A 160 21.32 -25.21 -13.51
C PHE A 160 22.22 -26.42 -13.77
N ASP A 161 22.27 -26.89 -15.02
CA ASP A 161 23.16 -27.93 -15.50
C ASP A 161 24.10 -27.44 -16.60
N GLN A 162 25.14 -28.23 -16.90
CA GLN A 162 26.20 -27.84 -17.82
C GLN A 162 25.72 -27.61 -19.26
N ASP A 163 24.67 -28.32 -19.67
CA ASP A 163 24.11 -28.26 -21.01
C ASP A 163 22.92 -27.27 -21.12
N ALA A 164 22.58 -26.57 -20.03
CA ALA A 164 21.44 -25.65 -19.93
C ALA A 164 20.08 -26.29 -20.28
N TYR A 165 19.92 -27.60 -20.06
CA TYR A 165 18.63 -28.28 -20.20
C TYR A 165 17.70 -27.95 -19.03
N LEU A 166 18.26 -27.71 -17.84
CA LEU A 166 17.54 -27.22 -16.67
C LEU A 166 17.95 -25.78 -16.38
N VAL A 167 16.97 -24.93 -16.09
CA VAL A 167 17.21 -23.54 -15.70
C VAL A 167 16.60 -23.27 -14.34
N ASN A 168 17.23 -22.37 -13.58
CA ASN A 168 16.71 -21.94 -12.29
C ASN A 168 15.48 -21.03 -12.50
N GLU A 169 14.33 -21.38 -11.93
CA GLU A 169 13.11 -20.56 -11.98
C GLU A 169 12.99 -19.65 -10.75
N GLU A 170 13.27 -20.18 -9.57
CA GLU A 170 13.27 -19.47 -8.30
C GLU A 170 14.16 -20.18 -7.26
N SER A 171 14.72 -19.42 -6.34
CA SER A 171 15.45 -19.93 -5.18
C SER A 171 14.70 -19.61 -3.89
N ILE A 172 14.52 -20.63 -3.04
CA ILE A 172 13.79 -20.52 -1.77
C ILE A 172 14.71 -20.85 -0.60
N VAL A 173 14.84 -19.92 0.35
CA VAL A 173 15.51 -20.14 1.64
C VAL A 173 14.45 -20.34 2.72
N VAL A 174 14.44 -21.52 3.34
CA VAL A 174 13.49 -21.85 4.42
C VAL A 174 14.14 -21.64 5.77
N LEU A 175 13.63 -20.67 6.53
CA LEU A 175 14.06 -20.37 7.89
C LEU A 175 13.10 -21.03 8.89
N LYS A 176 13.68 -21.60 9.95
CA LYS A 176 12.93 -22.14 11.09
C LYS A 176 13.20 -21.30 12.33
N VAL A 177 12.16 -21.07 13.12
CA VAL A 177 12.34 -20.40 14.41
C VAL A 177 13.16 -21.29 15.32
N ASN A 178 14.25 -20.72 15.85
CA ASN A 178 15.08 -21.40 16.83
C ASN A 178 14.24 -21.71 18.08
N LYS A 179 14.19 -23.00 18.46
CA LYS A 179 13.39 -23.50 19.60
C LYS A 179 13.64 -22.74 20.90
N LYS A 180 14.86 -22.22 21.11
CA LYS A 180 15.22 -21.41 22.30
C LYS A 180 14.50 -20.05 22.37
N HIS A 181 13.93 -19.58 21.26
CA HIS A 181 13.27 -18.29 21.14
C HIS A 181 11.78 -18.40 20.78
N GLN A 182 11.16 -19.58 20.97
CA GLN A 182 9.72 -19.77 20.73
C GLN A 182 8.81 -18.86 21.58
N GLY A 183 9.30 -18.39 22.74
CA GLY A 183 8.59 -17.48 23.64
C GLY A 183 8.90 -15.99 23.43
N TYR A 184 9.47 -15.59 22.28
CA TYR A 184 9.72 -14.19 21.99
C TYR A 184 8.41 -13.39 22.07
N LYS A 185 8.39 -12.29 22.85
CA LYS A 185 7.15 -11.56 23.16
C LYS A 185 6.58 -10.79 21.96
N ASP A 186 7.44 -10.38 21.04
CA ASP A 186 7.07 -9.58 19.86
C ASP A 186 7.58 -10.25 18.58
N LYS A 187 7.04 -11.46 18.31
CA LYS A 187 7.39 -12.25 17.12
C LYS A 187 7.12 -11.43 15.85
N PHE A 188 5.98 -10.77 15.89
CA PHE A 188 5.73 -9.42 15.42
C PHE A 188 6.87 -8.71 14.69
N LYS A 189 7.44 -7.77 15.45
CA LYS A 189 8.55 -6.90 15.11
C LYS A 189 9.80 -7.64 14.63
N LYS A 190 10.01 -8.87 15.12
CA LYS A 190 11.18 -9.67 14.70
C LYS A 190 11.06 -10.14 13.25
N ILE A 191 9.86 -10.49 12.81
CA ILE A 191 9.61 -10.87 11.42
C ILE A 191 9.71 -9.64 10.51
N THR A 192 9.09 -8.52 10.86
CA THR A 192 9.13 -7.32 10.00
C THR A 192 10.55 -6.79 9.85
N GLY A 193 11.31 -6.70 10.94
CA GLY A 193 12.73 -6.31 10.86
C GLY A 193 13.57 -7.26 10.01
N LEU A 194 13.28 -8.57 10.03
CA LEU A 194 13.92 -9.51 9.10
C LEU A 194 13.58 -9.16 7.64
N LEU A 195 12.32 -8.93 7.32
CA LEU A 195 11.91 -8.62 5.94
C LEU A 195 12.56 -7.32 5.42
N GLU A 196 12.70 -6.31 6.28
CA GLU A 196 13.37 -5.04 5.95
C GLU A 196 14.87 -5.21 5.69
N GLU A 197 15.53 -6.13 6.41
CA GLU A 197 16.96 -6.41 6.28
C GLU A 197 17.28 -7.26 5.03
N GLN A 198 16.35 -8.09 4.56
CA GLN A 198 16.59 -9.09 3.52
C GLN A 198 16.32 -8.58 2.10
N LYS A 199 17.06 -7.54 1.67
CA LYS A 199 16.95 -6.89 0.35
C LYS A 199 17.29 -7.77 -0.86
N ASP A 200 17.79 -8.97 -0.63
CA ASP A 200 18.16 -9.92 -1.69
C ASP A 200 17.00 -10.80 -2.16
N PHE A 201 15.85 -10.72 -1.46
CA PHE A 201 14.67 -11.52 -1.74
C PHE A 201 13.49 -10.63 -2.16
N GLU A 202 12.82 -11.02 -3.23
CA GLU A 202 11.69 -10.29 -3.80
C GLU A 202 10.38 -10.59 -3.06
N LYS A 203 10.32 -11.75 -2.39
CA LYS A 203 9.11 -12.23 -1.71
C LYS A 203 9.45 -12.99 -0.44
N ALA A 204 8.49 -13.03 0.47
CA ALA A 204 8.53 -13.86 1.65
C ALA A 204 7.15 -14.47 1.94
N ARG A 205 7.15 -15.71 2.45
CA ARG A 205 5.95 -16.37 2.96
C ARG A 205 6.19 -16.82 4.39
N ILE A 206 5.38 -16.32 5.32
CA ILE A 206 5.44 -16.70 6.74
C ILE A 206 4.27 -17.64 7.02
N ARG A 207 4.56 -18.90 7.34
CA ARG A 207 3.53 -19.87 7.74
C ARG A 207 3.48 -19.95 9.26
N PHE A 208 2.30 -19.81 9.83
CA PHE A 208 2.09 -19.85 11.28
C PHE A 208 0.88 -20.70 11.65
N VAL A 209 0.86 -21.16 12.89
CA VAL A 209 -0.29 -21.82 13.51
C VAL A 209 -0.79 -20.90 14.60
N THR A 210 -2.05 -20.49 14.51
CA THR A 210 -2.74 -19.69 15.55
C THR A 210 -2.84 -20.47 16.86
N ALA A 211 -3.14 -19.78 17.96
CA ALA A 211 -3.40 -20.45 19.24
C ALA A 211 -4.57 -21.46 19.17
N GLY A 212 -5.52 -21.27 18.26
CA GLY A 212 -6.64 -22.18 18.00
C GLY A 212 -6.27 -23.40 17.14
N GLY A 213 -5.02 -23.53 16.68
CA GLY A 213 -4.55 -24.64 15.85
C GLY A 213 -4.78 -24.48 14.35
N THR A 214 -5.37 -23.35 13.90
CA THR A 214 -5.55 -23.06 12.47
C THR A 214 -4.25 -22.55 11.86
N THR A 215 -3.90 -23.06 10.69
CA THR A 215 -2.74 -22.60 9.89
C THR A 215 -3.09 -21.34 9.10
N GLY A 216 -2.19 -20.36 9.10
CA GLY A 216 -2.27 -19.13 8.32
C GLY A 216 -0.97 -18.85 7.58
N ASN A 217 -1.04 -18.05 6.50
CA ASN A 217 0.09 -17.71 5.64
C ASN A 217 0.13 -16.20 5.37
N ILE A 218 1.21 -15.53 5.75
CA ILE A 218 1.47 -14.14 5.39
C ILE A 218 2.35 -14.13 4.16
N ASP A 219 1.82 -13.61 3.05
CA ASP A 219 2.62 -13.31 1.87
C ASP A 219 3.04 -11.84 1.92
N TRP A 220 4.32 -11.63 1.65
CA TRP A 220 4.97 -10.34 1.47
C TRP A 220 5.70 -10.33 0.13
N ASP A 221 5.66 -9.21 -0.57
CA ASP A 221 6.52 -8.96 -1.73
C ASP A 221 7.06 -7.53 -1.73
N GLU A 222 8.20 -7.33 -2.39
CA GLU A 222 8.90 -6.04 -2.45
C GLU A 222 8.04 -4.92 -3.06
N GLU A 223 7.12 -5.24 -3.98
CA GLU A 223 6.31 -4.23 -4.70
C GLU A 223 5.07 -3.81 -3.91
N ASN A 224 4.44 -4.73 -3.18
CA ASN A 224 3.14 -4.54 -2.53
C ASN A 224 3.20 -4.62 -1.00
N GLY A 225 4.36 -4.97 -0.42
CA GLY A 225 4.53 -5.16 1.01
C GLY A 225 3.72 -6.35 1.53
N ILE A 226 3.22 -6.24 2.76
CA ILE A 226 2.35 -7.26 3.37
C ILE A 226 0.99 -7.26 2.65
N SER A 227 0.50 -8.44 2.30
CA SER A 227 -0.81 -8.63 1.65
C SER A 227 -1.96 -7.89 2.35
N GLU A 228 -2.86 -7.30 1.55
CA GLU A 228 -4.03 -6.51 2.02
C GLU A 228 -4.83 -7.20 3.13
N GLN A 229 -4.90 -8.53 3.13
CA GLN A 229 -5.66 -9.29 4.12
C GLN A 229 -5.17 -9.10 5.55
N TYR A 230 -3.92 -8.64 5.71
CA TYR A 230 -3.26 -8.44 6.98
C TYR A 230 -3.09 -6.98 7.37
N LEU A 231 -3.53 -6.05 6.53
CA LEU A 231 -3.56 -4.64 6.85
C LEU A 231 -4.69 -4.32 7.84
N LYS A 232 -4.43 -3.38 8.75
CA LYS A 232 -5.40 -2.84 9.69
C LYS A 232 -6.54 -2.21 8.90
N LYS A 233 -7.76 -2.63 9.23
CA LYS A 233 -9.00 -2.20 8.58
C LYS A 233 -10.00 -1.83 9.64
N GLU A 234 -10.69 -0.74 9.41
CA GLU A 234 -11.77 -0.27 10.27
C GLU A 234 -13.05 -0.18 9.43
N LEU A 235 -14.15 -0.71 9.98
CA LEU A 235 -15.44 -0.64 9.33
C LEU A 235 -16.19 0.60 9.83
N ILE A 236 -16.34 1.59 8.96
CA ILE A 236 -17.19 2.75 9.24
C ILE A 236 -18.65 2.32 9.03
N LYS A 237 -19.43 2.31 10.11
CA LYS A 237 -20.85 1.90 10.11
C LYS A 237 -21.77 3.11 10.01
N ASN A 238 -23.04 2.85 9.68
CA ASN A 238 -24.12 3.85 9.68
C ASN A 238 -23.88 5.06 8.76
N ILE A 239 -23.19 4.85 7.64
CA ILE A 239 -22.99 5.89 6.64
C ILE A 239 -24.33 6.16 5.94
N GLN A 240 -24.73 7.44 5.92
CA GLN A 240 -25.93 7.93 5.26
C GLN A 240 -25.59 9.20 4.47
N PRO A 241 -25.90 9.28 3.17
CA PRO A 241 -26.51 8.24 2.33
C PRO A 241 -25.60 7.02 2.11
N PRO A 242 -26.12 5.89 1.60
CA PRO A 242 -25.33 4.72 1.23
C PRO A 242 -24.10 5.07 0.38
N MET A 243 -23.08 4.24 0.45
CA MET A 243 -21.86 4.43 -0.33
C MET A 243 -22.12 4.18 -1.82
N GLU A 244 -21.52 5.03 -2.66
CA GLU A 244 -21.52 4.90 -4.12
C GLU A 244 -20.19 4.32 -4.59
N SER A 245 -20.15 3.82 -5.83
CA SER A 245 -18.89 3.32 -6.42
C SER A 245 -17.89 4.45 -6.71
N SER A 246 -18.40 5.65 -7.03
CA SER A 246 -17.59 6.83 -7.30
C SER A 246 -18.29 8.10 -6.82
N TYR A 247 -17.53 9.18 -6.63
CA TYR A 247 -18.03 10.48 -6.24
C TYR A 247 -17.47 11.59 -7.15
N GLU A 248 -18.26 12.64 -7.36
CA GLU A 248 -17.79 13.86 -8.03
C GLU A 248 -16.95 14.73 -7.10
N VAL A 249 -17.35 14.81 -5.82
CA VAL A 249 -16.76 15.64 -4.77
C VAL A 249 -16.53 14.83 -3.50
N PHE A 250 -15.56 15.25 -2.69
CA PHE A 250 -15.24 14.56 -1.45
C PHE A 250 -16.42 14.59 -0.46
N ARG A 251 -16.80 13.43 0.08
CA ARG A 251 -17.85 13.30 1.11
C ARG A 251 -17.37 13.78 2.49
N LYS A 252 -17.96 14.87 2.97
CA LYS A 252 -17.60 15.50 4.26
C LYS A 252 -17.86 14.58 5.46
N ASP A 253 -18.93 13.81 5.44
CA ASP A 253 -19.31 12.90 6.51
C ASP A 253 -18.33 11.73 6.63
N LEU A 254 -17.85 11.19 5.50
CA LEU A 254 -16.81 10.16 5.52
C LEU A 254 -15.50 10.70 6.08
N LEU A 255 -15.12 11.93 5.75
CA LEU A 255 -13.92 12.55 6.31
C LEU A 255 -13.97 12.62 7.84
N ILE A 256 -15.11 13.05 8.40
CA ILE A 256 -15.28 13.18 9.84
C ILE A 256 -15.01 11.82 10.49
N ASN A 257 -15.57 10.75 9.92
CA ASN A 257 -15.34 9.40 10.39
C ASN A 257 -13.88 8.96 10.23
N MET A 258 -13.26 9.17 9.06
CA MET A 258 -11.85 8.83 8.83
C MET A 258 -10.91 9.56 9.80
N ARG A 259 -11.17 10.84 10.10
CA ARG A 259 -10.40 11.62 11.08
C ARG A 259 -10.43 11.03 12.48
N LEU A 260 -11.55 10.44 12.89
CA LEU A 260 -11.64 9.79 14.20
C LEU A 260 -10.73 8.56 14.30
N LEU A 261 -10.38 7.95 13.16
CA LEU A 261 -9.52 6.76 13.07
C LEU A 261 -8.02 7.08 13.04
N ILE A 262 -7.64 8.34 12.89
CA ILE A 262 -6.22 8.78 12.79
C ILE A 262 -5.49 8.71 14.15
N LYS A 263 -6.15 8.26 15.21
CA LYS A 263 -5.55 8.07 16.54
C LYS A 263 -4.90 6.68 16.67
N ILE A 264 -3.81 6.44 15.95
CA ILE A 264 -2.98 5.23 16.13
C ILE A 264 -1.79 5.58 17.02
#